data_AF-A0A3D2MD97-F1
#
_entry.id   AF-A0A3D2MD97-F1
#
_cell.length_a   1.000
_cell.length_b   1.000
_cell.length_c   1.000
_cell.angle_alpha   90.00
_cell.angle_beta   90.00
_cell.angle_gamma   90.00
#
_symmetry.space_group_name_H-M   'P 1'
#
loop_
_entity.id
_entity.type
_entity.pdbx_description
1 polymer ?
#
loop_
_entity_poly.entity_id
_entity_poly.type
_entity_poly.pdbx_seq_one_letter_code
_entity_poly.pdbx_strand_id
1 'polypeptide(L)'
;MTDYRNSNTSEEYKKKMKQRLSVQNNIYSSLSRSYNNENKIVSHFYSRDRHVSIWGIFEIITLGTFADLIKSLEFKVRNKIDKKMNINIAFDTNAKFPEKIMYLIKSLRNSIAHNDVVFDVRFKDGKIDTKLCKYLENEIGCTGIDFNTITDYVLVISVLLKKYGITKTEINKFINDYERIIEEFRNKISISIYNKIIYSDTKNKLSALRNFIKN
;
A
#
# COMPACT_ATOMS: atom_id res chain seq x y z
N MET A 1 -0.55 19.86 2.66
CA MET A 1 -1.09 19.28 3.92
C MET A 1 -2.08 20.27 4.56
N THR A 2 -3.23 20.47 3.92
CA THR A 2 -4.19 21.55 4.24
C THR A 2 -5.60 21.03 4.54
N ASP A 3 -5.79 19.71 4.67
CA ASP A 3 -7.13 19.10 4.83
C ASP A 3 -7.89 19.61 6.06
N TYR A 4 -7.17 20.02 7.11
CA TYR A 4 -7.72 20.61 8.33
C TYR A 4 -8.50 21.91 8.10
N ARG A 5 -8.25 22.64 7.00
CA ARG A 5 -8.96 23.89 6.66
C ARG A 5 -10.42 23.66 6.25
N ASN A 6 -10.75 22.45 5.82
CA ASN A 6 -12.10 22.08 5.36
C ASN A 6 -12.91 21.36 6.45
N SER A 7 -12.52 21.50 7.72
CA SER A 7 -13.22 20.87 8.83
C SER A 7 -14.50 21.63 9.18
N ASN A 8 -15.60 20.90 9.38
CA ASN A 8 -16.89 21.50 9.71
C ASN A 8 -17.10 21.66 11.22
N THR A 9 -16.31 20.95 12.03
CA THR A 9 -16.37 21.01 13.50
C THR A 9 -15.00 21.29 14.11
N SER A 10 -15.00 21.88 15.32
CA SER A 10 -13.77 22.12 16.09
C SER A 10 -13.02 20.83 16.40
N GLU A 11 -13.73 19.73 16.66
CA GLU A 11 -13.13 18.41 16.91
C GLU A 11 -12.44 17.85 15.66
N GLU A 12 -13.10 17.93 14.50
CA GLU A 12 -12.52 17.49 13.23
C GLU A 12 -11.28 18.33 12.88
N TYR A 13 -11.35 19.65 13.08
CA TYR A 13 -10.22 20.56 12.92
C TYR A 13 -9.05 20.15 13.79
N LYS A 14 -9.26 19.98 15.10
CA LYS A 14 -8.21 19.57 16.06
C LYS A 14 -7.59 18.23 15.66
N LYS A 15 -8.40 17.26 15.25
CA LYS A 15 -7.94 15.93 14.81
C LYS A 15 -7.05 16.02 13.57
N LYS A 16 -7.49 16.73 12.53
CA LYS A 16 -6.71 16.88 11.29
C LYS A 16 -5.47 17.74 11.48
N MET A 17 -5.53 18.77 12.32
CA MET A 17 -4.38 19.59 12.68
C MET A 17 -3.33 18.76 13.44
N LYS A 18 -3.77 17.92 14.40
CA LYS A 18 -2.87 16.98 15.10
C LYS A 18 -2.21 16.02 14.12
N GLN A 19 -2.96 15.47 13.16
CA GLN A 19 -2.39 14.61 12.10
C GLN A 19 -1.33 15.36 11.29
N ARG A 20 -1.61 16.59 10.84
CA ARG A 20 -0.65 17.42 10.09
C ARG A 20 0.65 17.62 10.88
N LEU A 21 0.54 18.02 12.16
CA LEU A 21 1.70 18.25 13.02
C LEU A 21 2.50 16.97 13.26
N SER A 22 1.82 15.84 13.47
CA SER A 22 2.46 14.53 13.59
C SER A 22 3.28 14.18 12.35
N VAL A 23 2.72 14.39 11.15
CA VAL A 23 3.45 14.14 9.90
C VAL A 23 4.66 15.06 9.76
N GLN A 24 4.53 16.35 10.09
CA GLN A 24 5.67 17.28 10.07
C GLN A 24 6.79 16.81 11.01
N ASN A 25 6.44 16.45 12.24
CA ASN A 25 7.40 15.95 13.22
C ASN A 25 8.07 14.67 12.74
N ASN A 26 7.32 13.73 12.16
CA ASN A 26 7.89 12.49 11.62
C ASN A 26 8.86 12.77 10.47
N ILE A 27 8.51 13.68 9.55
CA ILE A 27 9.41 14.06 8.44
C ILE A 27 10.71 14.66 8.99
N TYR A 28 10.62 15.67 9.86
CA TYR A 28 11.82 16.30 10.44
C TYR A 28 12.65 15.33 11.27
N SER A 29 12.01 14.43 12.02
CA SER A 29 12.72 13.40 12.79
C SER A 29 13.45 12.42 11.87
N SER A 30 12.84 12.00 10.76
CA SER A 30 13.50 11.15 9.76
C SER A 30 14.70 11.87 9.13
N LEU A 31 14.55 13.14 8.74
CA LEU A 31 15.65 13.92 8.17
C LEU A 31 16.80 14.09 9.17
N SER A 32 16.50 14.44 10.42
CA SER A 32 17.51 14.60 11.48
C SER A 32 18.28 13.30 11.73
N ARG A 33 17.56 12.18 11.86
CA ARG A 33 18.18 10.85 12.00
C ARG A 33 19.06 10.50 10.80
N SER A 34 18.59 10.76 9.59
CA SER A 34 19.36 10.47 8.37
C SER A 34 20.60 11.36 8.25
N TYR A 35 20.55 12.61 8.69
CA TYR A 35 21.72 13.47 8.77
C TYR A 35 22.77 12.93 9.76
N ASN A 36 22.34 12.52 10.95
CA ASN A 36 23.23 11.92 11.95
C ASN A 36 23.87 10.61 11.48
N ASN A 37 23.20 9.89 10.58
CA ASN A 37 23.71 8.67 9.95
C ASN A 37 24.48 8.95 8.64
N GLU A 38 24.90 10.21 8.41
CA GLU A 38 25.71 10.63 7.27
C GLU A 38 25.08 10.33 5.90
N ASN A 39 23.75 10.34 5.82
CA ASN A 39 23.05 10.12 4.55
C ASN A 39 23.41 11.22 3.54
N LYS A 40 24.00 10.81 2.41
CA LYS A 40 24.51 11.72 1.36
C LYS A 40 23.49 12.77 0.89
N ILE A 41 22.21 12.41 0.76
CA ILE A 41 21.17 13.33 0.28
C ILE A 41 20.94 14.42 1.31
N VAL A 42 20.65 14.05 2.56
CA VAL A 42 20.35 15.02 3.62
C VAL A 42 21.58 15.88 3.94
N SER A 43 22.76 15.26 4.04
CA SER A 43 24.01 15.97 4.31
C SER A 43 24.36 16.98 3.22
N HIS A 44 24.10 16.65 1.93
CA HIS A 44 24.31 17.59 0.83
C HIS A 44 23.45 18.86 0.96
N PHE A 45 22.19 18.74 1.37
CA PHE A 45 21.29 19.89 1.54
C PHE A 45 21.63 20.70 2.80
N TYR A 46 21.79 20.04 3.95
CA TYR A 46 22.01 20.72 5.22
C TYR A 46 23.40 21.36 5.34
N SER A 47 24.46 20.75 4.80
CA SER A 47 25.80 21.38 4.77
C SER A 47 25.85 22.68 3.96
N ARG A 48 24.87 22.90 3.08
CA ARG A 48 24.74 24.09 2.23
C ARG A 48 23.66 25.04 2.70
N ASP A 49 23.14 24.85 3.91
CA ASP A 49 22.05 25.61 4.50
C ASP A 49 20.79 25.64 3.60
N ARG A 50 20.45 24.49 3.01
CA ARG A 50 19.28 24.34 2.13
C ARG A 50 18.27 23.36 2.72
N HIS A 51 17.00 23.66 2.50
CA HIS A 51 15.93 22.69 2.76
C HIS A 51 16.05 21.48 1.84
N VAL A 52 15.77 20.29 2.38
CA VAL A 52 15.69 19.06 1.59
C VAL A 52 14.52 19.17 0.63
N SER A 53 14.80 19.00 -0.66
CA SER A 53 13.78 18.98 -1.70
C SER A 53 12.77 17.83 -1.53
N ILE A 54 11.57 17.97 -2.12
CA ILE A 54 10.49 16.98 -1.95
C ILE A 54 10.88 15.56 -2.36
N TRP A 55 11.64 15.39 -3.44
CA TRP A 55 12.11 14.07 -3.87
C TRP A 55 13.05 13.46 -2.83
N GLY A 56 13.93 14.27 -2.24
CA GLY A 56 14.83 13.84 -1.17
C GLY A 56 14.08 13.48 0.11
N ILE A 57 12.97 14.17 0.41
CA ILE A 57 12.11 13.79 1.53
C ILE A 57 11.50 12.41 1.29
N PHE A 58 11.01 12.12 0.08
CA PHE A 58 10.40 10.82 -0.25
C PHE A 58 11.38 9.65 -0.16
N GLU A 59 12.67 9.88 -0.42
CA GLU A 59 13.71 8.87 -0.25
C GLU A 59 13.99 8.54 1.22
N ILE A 60 13.78 9.49 2.13
CA ILE A 60 14.17 9.38 3.54
C ILE A 60 13.04 8.89 4.44
N ILE A 61 11.79 9.26 4.13
CA ILE A 61 10.66 8.93 4.98
C ILE A 61 10.23 7.47 4.80
N THR A 62 9.61 6.91 5.84
CA THR A 62 9.03 5.56 5.75
C THR A 62 7.75 5.57 4.92
N LEU A 63 7.37 4.40 4.37
CA LEU A 63 6.09 4.23 3.67
C LEU A 63 4.88 4.60 4.56
N GLY A 64 4.97 4.36 5.88
CA GLY A 64 3.94 4.77 6.83
C GLY A 64 3.81 6.30 6.93
N THR A 65 4.94 7.01 7.05
CA THR A 65 4.98 8.48 7.03
C THR A 65 4.48 9.04 5.70
N PHE A 66 4.78 8.37 4.59
CA PHE A 66 4.27 8.74 3.27
C PHE A 66 2.74 8.56 3.18
N ALA A 67 2.19 7.45 3.68
CA ALA A 67 0.74 7.25 3.76
C ALA A 67 0.06 8.34 4.61
N ASP A 68 0.65 8.68 5.77
CA ASP A 68 0.15 9.77 6.63
C ASP A 68 0.21 11.15 5.94
N LEU A 69 1.24 11.38 5.12
CA LEU A 69 1.36 12.57 4.29
C LEU A 69 0.20 12.65 3.28
N ILE A 70 -0.05 11.58 2.51
CA ILE A 70 -1.15 11.52 1.54
C ILE A 70 -2.48 11.78 2.23
N LYS A 71 -2.74 11.11 3.36
CA LYS A 71 -3.93 11.29 4.19
C LYS A 71 -4.14 12.74 4.66
N SER A 72 -3.06 13.51 4.81
CA SER A 72 -3.08 14.91 5.26
C SER A 72 -3.27 15.93 4.13
N LEU A 73 -3.30 15.47 2.87
CA LEU A 73 -3.57 16.31 1.70
C LEU A 73 -5.06 16.64 1.61
N GLU A 74 -5.37 17.83 1.11
CA GLU A 74 -6.75 18.23 0.85
C GLU A 74 -7.38 17.34 -0.23
N PHE A 75 -8.71 17.20 -0.17
CA PHE A 75 -9.48 16.37 -1.09
C PHE A 75 -9.15 16.61 -2.58
N LYS A 76 -9.02 17.88 -3.00
CA LYS A 76 -8.69 18.22 -4.40
C LYS A 76 -7.37 17.61 -4.87
N VAL A 77 -6.37 17.56 -4.00
CA VAL A 77 -5.06 16.97 -4.32
C VAL A 77 -5.14 15.45 -4.29
N ARG A 78 -5.82 14.85 -3.30
CA ARG A 78 -6.02 13.40 -3.25
C ARG A 78 -6.77 12.89 -4.48
N ASN A 79 -7.84 13.58 -4.90
CA ASN A 79 -8.59 13.25 -6.10
C ASN A 79 -7.74 13.36 -7.39
N LYS A 80 -6.75 14.27 -7.45
CA LYS A 80 -5.78 14.29 -8.56
C LYS A 80 -4.89 13.05 -8.55
N ILE A 81 -4.48 12.58 -7.37
CA ILE A 81 -3.68 11.36 -7.21
C ILE A 81 -4.48 10.14 -7.67
N ASP A 82 -5.74 9.99 -7.24
CA ASP A 82 -6.61 8.89 -7.68
C ASP A 82 -6.74 8.82 -9.19
N LYS A 83 -7.01 9.98 -9.82
CA LYS A 83 -7.11 10.08 -11.29
C LYS A 83 -5.81 9.68 -11.96
N LYS A 84 -4.66 10.07 -11.41
CA LYS A 84 -3.33 9.69 -11.92
C LYS A 84 -3.04 8.21 -11.71
N MET A 85 -3.56 7.60 -10.64
CA MET A 85 -3.52 6.16 -10.41
C MET A 85 -4.57 5.38 -11.20
N ASN A 86 -5.40 6.06 -12.01
CA ASN A 86 -6.52 5.47 -12.73
C ASN A 86 -7.43 4.63 -11.82
N ILE A 87 -7.77 5.19 -10.65
CA ILE A 87 -8.73 4.60 -9.70
C ILE A 87 -10.15 4.99 -10.11
N ASN A 88 -11.07 4.03 -10.08
CA ASN A 88 -12.48 4.30 -10.33
C ASN A 88 -13.09 5.10 -9.17
N ILE A 89 -13.29 6.40 -9.41
CA ILE A 89 -13.77 7.39 -8.43
C ILE A 89 -15.17 7.03 -7.89
N ALA A 90 -15.97 6.24 -8.61
CA ALA A 90 -17.26 5.76 -8.13
C ALA A 90 -17.13 4.94 -6.84
N PHE A 91 -16.02 4.21 -6.68
CA PHE A 91 -15.73 3.45 -5.47
C PHE A 91 -15.01 4.29 -4.41
N ASP A 92 -14.23 5.29 -4.81
CA ASP A 92 -13.43 6.14 -3.92
C ASP A 92 -13.90 7.59 -3.86
N THR A 93 -15.15 7.81 -3.50
CA THR A 93 -15.76 9.15 -3.46
C THR A 93 -15.04 10.15 -2.55
N ASN A 94 -14.26 9.65 -1.58
CA ASN A 94 -13.52 10.49 -0.63
C ASN A 94 -12.03 10.62 -0.96
N ALA A 95 -11.55 10.01 -2.05
CA ALA A 95 -10.15 9.97 -2.45
C ALA A 95 -9.20 9.47 -1.35
N LYS A 96 -9.46 8.24 -0.88
CA LYS A 96 -8.77 7.61 0.26
C LYS A 96 -8.10 6.27 -0.07
N PHE A 97 -8.31 5.72 -1.26
CA PHE A 97 -7.75 4.44 -1.65
C PHE A 97 -6.22 4.49 -1.74
N PRO A 98 -5.56 5.56 -2.23
CA PRO A 98 -4.10 5.63 -2.23
C PRO A 98 -3.51 5.44 -0.84
N GLU A 99 -3.96 6.17 0.20
CA GLU A 99 -3.39 5.96 1.54
C GLU A 99 -3.72 4.58 2.10
N LYS A 100 -4.92 4.04 1.84
CA LYS A 100 -5.33 2.71 2.32
C LYS A 100 -4.48 1.60 1.72
N ILE A 101 -4.21 1.68 0.41
CA ILE A 101 -3.33 0.76 -0.30
C ILE A 101 -1.90 0.86 0.27
N MET A 102 -1.40 2.07 0.54
CA MET A 102 -0.09 2.26 1.15
C MET A 102 0.00 1.64 2.55
N TYR A 103 -1.04 1.78 3.39
CA TYR A 103 -1.07 1.12 4.69
C TYR A 103 -1.10 -0.41 4.57
N LEU A 104 -1.87 -0.97 3.63
CA LEU A 104 -1.88 -2.42 3.37
C LEU A 104 -0.49 -2.95 3.00
N ILE A 105 0.20 -2.27 2.07
CA ILE A 105 1.54 -2.66 1.63
C ILE A 105 2.57 -2.47 2.74
N LYS A 106 2.47 -1.40 3.53
CA LYS A 106 3.33 -1.15 4.69
C LYS A 106 3.30 -2.33 5.66
N SER A 107 2.11 -2.85 6.00
CA SER A 107 1.98 -3.94 6.97
C SER A 107 2.59 -5.24 6.41
N LEU A 108 2.38 -5.54 5.13
CA LEU A 108 3.05 -6.65 4.46
C LEU A 108 4.58 -6.50 4.46
N ARG A 109 5.10 -5.34 4.03
CA ARG A 109 6.55 -5.08 3.95
C ARG A 109 7.21 -5.21 5.32
N ASN A 110 6.58 -4.66 6.36
CA ASN A 110 7.12 -4.74 7.72
C ASN A 110 7.20 -6.19 8.22
N SER A 111 6.23 -7.01 7.84
CA SER A 111 6.20 -8.44 8.19
C SER A 111 7.34 -9.19 7.56
N ILE A 112 7.57 -8.95 6.27
CA ILE A 112 8.70 -9.58 5.56
C ILE A 112 10.03 -9.16 6.19
N ALA A 113 10.15 -7.90 6.62
CA ALA A 113 11.37 -7.38 7.22
C ALA A 113 11.64 -7.85 8.66
N HIS A 114 10.63 -8.31 9.40
CA HIS A 114 10.76 -8.64 10.83
C HIS A 114 10.41 -10.09 11.18
N ASN A 115 9.62 -10.80 10.37
CA ASN A 115 9.04 -12.10 10.73
C ASN A 115 9.63 -13.30 9.97
N ASP A 116 10.71 -13.10 9.20
CA ASP A 116 11.36 -14.05 8.26
C ASP A 116 10.42 -14.68 7.21
N VAL A 117 9.41 -15.43 7.65
CA VAL A 117 8.44 -16.13 6.80
C VAL A 117 7.01 -15.69 7.13
N VAL A 118 6.32 -15.14 6.12
CA VAL A 118 4.91 -14.76 6.22
C VAL A 118 4.03 -15.97 5.89
N PHE A 119 3.55 -16.65 6.93
CA PHE A 119 2.66 -17.83 6.79
C PHE A 119 1.18 -17.46 6.65
N ASP A 120 0.75 -16.38 7.29
CA ASP A 120 -0.64 -15.91 7.27
C ASP A 120 -0.71 -14.39 7.36
N VAL A 121 -1.92 -13.85 7.42
CA VAL A 121 -2.18 -12.40 7.42
C VAL A 121 -2.29 -11.79 8.82
N ARG A 122 -1.81 -12.45 9.89
CA ARG A 122 -1.88 -11.91 11.27
C ARG A 122 -1.14 -10.59 11.44
N PHE A 123 -0.26 -10.25 10.51
CA PHE A 123 0.42 -8.96 10.47
C PHE A 123 -0.45 -7.75 10.14
N LYS A 124 -1.68 -8.00 9.67
CA LYS A 124 -2.66 -6.95 9.38
C LYS A 124 -2.91 -6.13 10.65
N ASP A 125 -2.51 -4.86 10.62
CA ASP A 125 -2.57 -3.94 11.76
C ASP A 125 -3.85 -3.09 11.81
N GLY A 126 -4.82 -3.35 10.91
CA GLY A 126 -6.05 -2.56 10.84
C GLY A 126 -7.21 -3.20 10.08
N LYS A 127 -8.40 -2.60 10.26
CA LYS A 127 -9.60 -2.96 9.50
C LYS A 127 -9.45 -2.50 8.05
N ILE A 128 -9.70 -3.40 7.13
CA ILE A 128 -9.63 -3.13 5.69
C ILE A 128 -10.96 -2.55 5.24
N ASP A 129 -10.87 -1.55 4.37
CA ASP A 129 -12.04 -0.90 3.83
C ASP A 129 -12.76 -1.82 2.84
N THR A 130 -14.03 -2.14 3.13
CA THR A 130 -14.84 -3.01 2.29
C THR A 130 -15.10 -2.43 0.90
N LYS A 131 -15.09 -1.11 0.74
CA LYS A 131 -15.17 -0.46 -0.58
C LYS A 131 -13.91 -0.68 -1.41
N LEU A 132 -12.74 -0.71 -0.76
CA LEU A 132 -11.48 -1.04 -1.43
C LEU A 132 -11.49 -2.49 -1.92
N CYS A 133 -11.98 -3.42 -1.10
CA CYS A 133 -12.19 -4.81 -1.52
C CYS A 133 -13.11 -4.90 -2.75
N LYS A 134 -14.27 -4.25 -2.71
CA LYS A 134 -15.24 -4.24 -3.82
C LYS A 134 -14.68 -3.60 -5.10
N TYR A 135 -13.87 -2.57 -4.96
CA TYR A 135 -13.16 -1.97 -6.08
C TYR A 135 -12.17 -2.96 -6.72
N LEU A 136 -11.36 -3.65 -5.91
CA LEU A 136 -10.40 -4.64 -6.42
C LEU A 136 -11.11 -5.81 -7.10
N GLU A 137 -12.22 -6.29 -6.53
CA GLU A 137 -13.08 -7.31 -7.12
C GLU A 137 -13.58 -6.89 -8.51
N ASN A 138 -14.07 -5.65 -8.62
CA ASN A 138 -14.53 -5.08 -9.89
C ASN A 138 -13.39 -4.91 -10.91
N GLU A 139 -12.23 -4.40 -10.48
CA GLU A 139 -11.07 -4.20 -11.37
C GLU A 139 -10.56 -5.54 -11.92
N ILE A 140 -10.47 -6.56 -11.06
CA ILE A 140 -9.91 -7.87 -11.41
C ILE A 140 -10.93 -8.78 -12.11
N GLY A 141 -12.23 -8.57 -11.85
CA GLY A 141 -13.29 -9.46 -12.29
C GLY A 141 -13.38 -10.73 -11.45
N CYS A 142 -13.20 -10.62 -10.13
CA CYS A 142 -13.32 -11.74 -9.18
C CYS A 142 -14.16 -11.37 -7.96
N THR A 143 -14.36 -12.32 -7.05
CA THR A 143 -15.07 -12.12 -5.77
C THR A 143 -14.24 -12.69 -4.61
N GLY A 144 -14.61 -12.32 -3.38
CA GLY A 144 -14.03 -12.86 -2.15
C GLY A 144 -12.75 -12.16 -1.70
N ILE A 145 -12.49 -10.91 -2.11
CA ILE A 145 -11.30 -10.18 -1.62
C ILE A 145 -11.61 -9.62 -0.23
N ASP A 146 -10.91 -10.12 0.79
CA ASP A 146 -11.09 -9.72 2.19
C ASP A 146 -9.76 -9.58 2.97
N PHE A 147 -8.66 -9.92 2.29
CA PHE A 147 -7.29 -10.01 2.80
C PHE A 147 -7.18 -10.88 4.06
N ASN A 148 -7.93 -11.97 4.08
CA ASN A 148 -7.74 -13.06 5.03
C ASN A 148 -6.68 -14.06 4.56
N THR A 149 -6.19 -13.92 3.32
CA THR A 149 -5.11 -14.73 2.75
C THR A 149 -4.03 -13.85 2.12
N ILE A 150 -2.81 -14.39 2.00
CA ILE A 150 -1.71 -13.72 1.31
C ILE A 150 -2.01 -13.49 -0.18
N THR A 151 -2.87 -14.33 -0.78
CA THR A 151 -3.32 -14.23 -2.17
C THR A 151 -3.83 -12.83 -2.49
N ASP A 152 -4.65 -12.25 -1.62
CA ASP A 152 -5.25 -10.93 -1.86
C ASP A 152 -4.21 -9.80 -1.89
N TYR A 153 -3.09 -9.95 -1.18
CA TYR A 153 -1.97 -9.02 -1.28
C TYR A 153 -1.23 -9.16 -2.61
N VAL A 154 -1.06 -10.38 -3.12
CA VAL A 154 -0.52 -10.66 -4.46
C VAL A 154 -1.41 -10.02 -5.54
N LEU A 155 -2.74 -10.07 -5.36
CA LEU A 155 -3.68 -9.39 -6.26
C LEU A 155 -3.47 -7.87 -6.28
N VAL A 156 -3.42 -7.21 -5.11
CA VAL A 156 -3.23 -5.76 -5.04
C VAL A 156 -1.89 -5.33 -5.64
N ILE A 157 -0.81 -6.04 -5.33
CA ILE A 157 0.51 -5.75 -5.91
C ILE A 157 0.45 -5.86 -7.43
N SER A 158 -0.15 -6.92 -7.97
CA SER A 158 -0.28 -7.11 -9.42
C SER A 158 -1.11 -6.02 -10.09
N VAL A 159 -2.20 -5.58 -9.45
CA VAL A 159 -3.02 -4.45 -9.93
C VAL A 159 -2.19 -3.16 -9.98
N LEU A 160 -1.38 -2.89 -8.96
CA LEU A 160 -0.52 -1.71 -8.92
C LEU A 160 0.59 -1.77 -9.99
N LEU A 161 1.27 -2.91 -10.11
CA LEU A 161 2.30 -3.11 -11.15
C LEU A 161 1.72 -2.84 -12.54
N LYS A 162 0.52 -3.36 -12.83
CA LYS A 162 -0.17 -3.10 -14.10
C LYS A 162 -0.48 -1.61 -14.27
N LYS A 163 -1.03 -0.94 -13.26
CA LYS A 163 -1.37 0.49 -13.31
C LYS A 163 -0.13 1.39 -13.43
N TYR A 164 1.03 0.93 -12.97
CA TYR A 164 2.31 1.62 -13.11
C TYR A 164 3.05 1.30 -14.41
N GLY A 165 2.45 0.52 -15.31
CA GLY A 165 3.02 0.25 -16.63
C GLY A 165 4.11 -0.83 -16.66
N ILE A 166 4.20 -1.66 -15.62
CA ILE A 166 5.11 -2.82 -15.61
C ILE A 166 4.65 -3.83 -16.68
N THR A 167 5.60 -4.51 -17.31
CA THR A 167 5.29 -5.35 -18.47
C THR A 167 4.43 -6.55 -18.08
N LYS A 168 3.55 -6.98 -19.00
CA LYS A 168 2.71 -8.19 -18.80
C LYS A 168 3.58 -9.41 -18.47
N THR A 169 4.77 -9.49 -19.05
CA THR A 169 5.73 -10.57 -18.80
C THR A 169 6.20 -10.60 -17.35
N GLU A 170 6.62 -9.46 -16.80
CA GLU A 170 7.09 -9.36 -15.41
C GLU A 170 5.97 -9.65 -14.41
N ILE A 171 4.76 -9.14 -14.65
CA ILE A 171 3.62 -9.40 -13.76
C ILE A 171 3.24 -10.89 -13.82
N ASN A 172 3.22 -11.50 -15.00
CA ASN A 172 2.97 -12.95 -15.10
C ASN A 172 4.07 -13.78 -14.44
N LYS A 173 5.33 -13.35 -14.52
CA LYS A 173 6.43 -14.00 -13.79
C LYS A 173 6.19 -13.95 -12.28
N PHE A 174 5.83 -12.79 -11.74
CA PHE A 174 5.49 -12.63 -10.32
C PHE A 174 4.36 -13.58 -9.88
N ILE A 175 3.30 -13.71 -10.69
CA ILE A 175 2.19 -14.63 -10.40
C ILE A 175 2.63 -16.10 -10.50
N ASN A 176 3.42 -16.45 -11.52
CA ASN A 176 3.94 -17.81 -11.68
C ASN A 176 4.83 -18.22 -10.49
N ASP A 177 5.67 -17.31 -10.01
CA ASP A 177 6.53 -17.56 -8.85
C ASP A 177 5.69 -17.80 -7.59
N TYR A 178 4.62 -17.02 -7.40
CA TYR A 178 3.68 -17.24 -6.31
C TYR A 178 2.97 -18.60 -6.42
N GLU A 179 2.45 -18.96 -7.60
CA GLU A 179 1.80 -20.26 -7.86
C GLU A 179 2.75 -21.43 -7.59
N ARG A 180 4.02 -21.30 -8.01
CA ARG A 180 5.04 -22.32 -7.73
C ARG A 180 5.28 -22.47 -6.24
N ILE A 181 5.39 -21.37 -5.49
CA ILE A 181 5.59 -21.41 -4.03
C ILE A 181 4.41 -22.11 -3.33
N ILE A 182 3.16 -21.80 -3.70
CA ILE A 182 2.00 -22.43 -3.06
C ILE A 182 1.86 -23.92 -3.42
N GLU A 183 2.20 -24.33 -4.65
CA GLU A 183 2.18 -25.75 -5.02
C GLU A 183 3.33 -26.54 -4.38
N GLU A 184 4.54 -25.96 -4.30
CA GLU A 184 5.64 -26.54 -3.53
C GLU A 184 5.28 -26.69 -2.05
N PHE A 185 4.60 -25.68 -1.48
CA PHE A 185 4.10 -25.74 -0.11
C PHE A 185 3.04 -26.83 0.05
N ARG A 186 2.06 -26.91 -0.85
CA ARG A 186 1.02 -27.95 -0.87
C ARG A 186 1.60 -29.36 -0.88
N ASN A 187 2.68 -29.60 -1.61
CA ASN A 187 3.34 -30.90 -1.69
C ASN A 187 4.12 -31.29 -0.43
N LYS A 188 4.44 -30.32 0.45
CA LYS A 188 5.22 -30.54 1.67
C LYS A 188 4.36 -30.77 2.92
N ILE A 189 3.05 -30.50 2.86
CA ILE A 189 2.15 -30.58 4.03
C ILE A 189 0.84 -31.30 3.69
N SER A 190 0.07 -31.67 4.72
CA SER A 190 -1.24 -32.26 4.50
C SER A 190 -2.23 -31.23 3.95
N ILE A 191 -3.16 -31.68 3.11
CA ILE A 191 -4.17 -30.81 2.47
C ILE A 191 -5.04 -30.08 3.50
N SER A 192 -5.27 -30.69 4.67
CA SER A 192 -6.03 -30.08 5.78
C SER A 192 -5.33 -28.85 6.36
N ILE A 193 -3.99 -28.89 6.49
CA ILE A 193 -3.21 -27.74 6.96
C ILE A 193 -3.11 -26.70 5.83
N TYR A 194 -2.90 -27.14 4.59
CA TYR A 194 -2.82 -26.24 3.44
C TYR A 194 -4.08 -25.38 3.31
N ASN A 195 -5.26 -25.99 3.38
CA ASN A 195 -6.55 -25.29 3.23
C ASN A 195 -6.85 -24.28 4.36
N LYS A 196 -6.12 -24.32 5.49
CA LYS A 196 -6.21 -23.30 6.55
C LYS A 196 -5.43 -22.04 6.21
N ILE A 197 -4.44 -22.13 5.31
CA ILE A 197 -3.52 -21.06 4.96
C ILE A 197 -3.87 -20.48 3.59
N ILE A 198 -4.10 -21.35 2.61
CA ILE A 198 -4.47 -21.00 1.24
C ILE A 198 -5.90 -21.48 1.00
N TYR A 199 -6.78 -20.54 0.65
CA TYR A 199 -8.19 -20.85 0.44
C TYR A 199 -8.44 -21.39 -0.98
N SER A 200 -9.52 -22.15 -1.13
CA SER A 200 -9.88 -22.85 -2.38
C SER A 200 -10.22 -21.92 -3.54
N ASP A 201 -10.60 -20.66 -3.26
CA ASP A 201 -10.89 -19.62 -4.24
C ASP A 201 -9.62 -19.01 -4.87
N THR A 202 -8.44 -19.29 -4.33
CA THR A 202 -7.13 -18.79 -4.82
C THR A 202 -6.96 -19.00 -6.32
N LYS A 203 -7.26 -20.20 -6.83
CA LYS A 203 -7.13 -20.52 -8.26
C LYS A 203 -8.03 -19.65 -9.13
N ASN A 204 -9.25 -19.38 -8.69
CA ASN A 204 -10.21 -18.55 -9.42
C ASN A 204 -9.74 -17.08 -9.44
N LYS A 205 -9.26 -16.57 -8.30
CA LYS A 205 -8.69 -15.22 -8.18
C LYS A 205 -7.48 -15.02 -9.10
N LEU A 206 -6.54 -15.96 -9.13
CA LEU A 206 -5.36 -15.88 -9.99
C LEU A 206 -5.70 -15.97 -11.49
N SER A 207 -6.67 -16.81 -11.85
CA SER A 207 -7.18 -16.88 -13.23
C SER A 207 -7.81 -15.56 -13.68
N ALA A 208 -8.68 -14.97 -12.84
CA ALA A 208 -9.26 -13.65 -13.09
C ALA A 208 -8.19 -12.55 -13.22
N LEU A 209 -7.19 -12.57 -12.33
CA LEU A 209 -6.06 -11.64 -12.39
C LEU A 209 -5.27 -11.76 -13.71
N ARG A 210 -5.04 -12.97 -14.22
CA ARG A 210 -4.38 -13.15 -15.52
C ARG A 210 -5.20 -12.58 -16.67
N ASN A 211 -6.52 -12.76 -16.64
CA ASN A 211 -7.41 -12.15 -17.64
C ASN A 211 -7.35 -10.62 -17.55
N PHE A 212 -7.38 -10.07 -16.33
CA PHE A 212 -7.16 -8.65 -16.12
C PHE A 212 -5.83 -8.20 -16.71
N ILE A 213 -4.70 -8.88 -16.50
CA ILE A 213 -3.39 -8.48 -17.04
C ILE A 213 -3.32 -8.56 -18.57
N LYS A 214 -4.02 -9.52 -19.18
CA LYS A 214 -4.06 -9.67 -20.65
C LYS A 214 -4.73 -8.49 -21.33
N ASN A 215 -5.77 -7.93 -20.73
CA ASN A 215 -6.47 -6.74 -21.21
C ASN A 215 -5.59 -5.50 -21.05
#